data_AF-A0A8T3YS93-F1
#
_entry.id   AF-A0A8T3YS93-F1
#
_cell.length_a   1.000
_cell.length_b   1.000
_cell.length_c   1.000
_cell.angle_alpha   90.00
_cell.angle_beta   90.00
_cell.angle_gamma   90.00
#
_symmetry.space_group_name_H-M   'P 1'
#
loop_
_entity.id
_entity.type
_entity.pdbx_description
1 polymer ?
#
loop_
_entity_poly.entity_id
_entity_poly.type
_entity_poly.pdbx_seq_one_letter_code
_entity_poly.pdbx_strand_id
1 'polypeptide(L)'
;MTTPQVFSNEWIRQGLQRREMIEPLEHLLAQEGEKLKELQRLKEEDRMDFGPKIRAKEIEGLLLQVKPDVDAFLGVNDVGVPNVNDFNPQLYISILGIVGFGFKIVVNTVMSQYNFEVDSFYDIRLPSYLLLAFVMGAIINKMPHFDIETKTMRVYGGDKANRIPIIAHEYTHYVSYCINQTPANKLKEEMAEEGLAFGVQRYIAQHYSEQEENPAFLYDVVRPSVISLKTVYKLCCKINKQPQKKGLLNVNPYSYMTVAHQHKIGFVACMLEELAQGSQIYKQMLQGTFKPVVVIPN
;
A
#
# COMPACT_ATOMS: atom_id res chain seq x y z
N MET A 1 -11.26 30.20 5.91
CA MET A 1 -10.25 29.27 5.36
C MET A 1 -10.94 27.93 5.17
N THR A 2 -11.21 27.52 3.94
CA THR A 2 -11.74 26.20 3.63
C THR A 2 -10.67 25.17 3.92
N THR A 3 -10.96 24.22 4.82
CA THR A 3 -10.08 23.08 5.04
C THR A 3 -9.95 22.36 3.69
N PRO A 4 -8.74 22.14 3.15
CA PRO A 4 -8.60 21.39 1.91
C PRO A 4 -9.32 20.06 2.07
N GLN A 5 -10.01 19.64 1.01
CA GLN A 5 -10.87 18.46 0.96
C GLN A 5 -10.01 17.17 0.97
N VAL A 6 -9.24 16.98 2.03
CA VAL A 6 -8.24 15.90 2.18
C VAL A 6 -8.93 14.56 2.45
N PHE A 7 -10.14 14.59 3.02
CA PHE A 7 -10.92 13.42 3.40
C PHE A 7 -12.16 13.33 2.50
N SER A 8 -12.26 12.27 1.69
CA SER A 8 -13.48 11.95 0.93
C SER A 8 -14.49 11.15 1.76
N ASN A 9 -14.02 10.45 2.78
CA ASN A 9 -14.81 9.62 3.68
C ASN A 9 -15.18 10.38 4.97
N GLU A 10 -16.47 10.46 5.27
CA GLU A 10 -16.99 11.26 6.39
C GLU A 10 -16.60 10.69 7.76
N TRP A 11 -16.65 9.38 7.97
CA TRP A 11 -16.31 8.80 9.27
C TRP A 11 -14.81 8.87 9.55
N ILE A 12 -13.96 8.66 8.54
CA ILE A 12 -12.51 8.83 8.64
C ILE A 12 -12.19 10.29 8.97
N ARG A 13 -12.85 11.24 8.29
CA ARG A 13 -12.71 12.67 8.56
C ARG A 13 -13.07 12.98 10.01
N GLN A 14 -14.23 12.52 10.47
CA GLN A 14 -14.72 12.75 11.82
C GLN A 14 -13.85 12.09 12.89
N GLY A 15 -13.25 10.94 12.60
CA GLY A 15 -12.28 10.28 13.48
C GLY A 15 -11.00 11.09 13.58
N LEU A 16 -10.26 11.22 12.47
CA LEU A 16 -8.89 11.77 12.45
C LEU A 16 -8.79 13.27 12.77
N GLN A 17 -9.89 14.03 12.66
CA GLN A 17 -9.88 15.45 13.03
C GLN A 17 -9.94 15.68 14.54
N ARG A 18 -10.31 14.66 15.34
CA ARG A 18 -10.43 14.79 16.80
C ARG A 18 -9.08 14.83 17.48
N ARG A 19 -8.97 15.65 18.52
CA ARG A 19 -7.72 15.81 19.29
C ARG A 19 -7.38 14.54 20.05
N GLU A 20 -8.40 13.82 20.49
CA GLU A 20 -8.35 12.56 21.22
C GLU A 20 -7.67 11.44 20.41
N MET A 21 -7.61 11.55 19.08
CA MET A 21 -6.92 10.56 18.23
C MET A 21 -5.40 10.66 18.27
N ILE A 22 -4.84 11.78 18.77
CA ILE A 22 -3.39 12.00 18.73
C ILE A 22 -2.66 10.97 19.59
N GLU A 23 -3.15 10.68 20.79
CA GLU A 23 -2.49 9.72 21.69
C GLU A 23 -2.52 8.27 21.17
N PRO A 24 -3.66 7.72 20.71
CA PRO A 24 -3.69 6.43 20.01
C PRO A 24 -2.75 6.37 18.80
N LEU A 25 -2.67 7.44 17.99
CA LEU A 25 -1.73 7.51 16.87
C LEU A 25 -0.27 7.46 17.32
N GLU A 26 0.06 8.17 18.40
CA GLU A 26 1.41 8.15 18.97
C GLU A 26 1.77 6.76 19.52
N HIS A 27 0.81 6.08 20.16
CA HIS A 27 0.97 4.72 20.65
C HIS A 27 1.26 3.74 19.49
N LEU A 28 0.40 3.73 18.46
CA LEU A 28 0.59 2.88 17.27
C LEU A 28 1.92 3.19 16.56
N LEU A 29 2.27 4.47 16.42
CA LEU A 29 3.51 4.89 15.78
C LEU A 29 4.75 4.46 16.58
N ALA A 30 4.70 4.51 17.91
CA ALA A 30 5.78 4.01 18.76
C ALA A 30 5.93 2.49 18.60
N GLN A 31 4.82 1.74 18.68
CA GLN A 31 4.81 0.29 18.57
C GLN A 31 5.34 -0.21 17.21
N GLU A 32 4.77 0.29 16.11
CA GLU A 32 5.22 -0.08 14.75
C GLU A 32 6.64 0.43 14.48
N GLY A 33 7.03 1.55 15.09
CA GLY A 33 8.39 2.10 15.01
C GLY A 33 9.44 1.21 15.64
N GLU A 34 9.21 0.69 16.85
CA GLU A 34 10.12 -0.27 17.50
C GLU A 34 10.14 -1.61 16.76
N LYS A 35 8.96 -2.10 16.31
CA LYS A 35 8.88 -3.31 15.47
C LYS A 35 9.72 -3.16 14.20
N LEU A 36 9.65 -2.01 13.52
CA LEU A 36 10.45 -1.75 12.32
C LEU A 36 11.96 -1.74 12.60
N LYS A 37 12.40 -1.10 13.70
CA LYS A 37 13.83 -1.08 14.07
C LYS A 37 14.38 -2.48 14.26
N GLU A 38 13.62 -3.34 14.95
CA GLU A 38 14.02 -4.73 15.17
C GLU A 38 14.10 -5.50 13.84
N LEU A 39 13.10 -5.35 12.97
CA LEU A 39 13.09 -5.97 11.65
C LEU A 39 14.25 -5.47 10.75
N GLN A 40 14.63 -4.19 10.87
CA GLN A 40 15.81 -3.63 10.20
C GLN A 40 17.11 -4.24 10.73
N ARG A 41 17.26 -4.35 12.05
CA ARG A 41 18.40 -4.99 12.69
C ARG A 41 18.55 -6.45 12.23
N LEU A 42 17.46 -7.22 12.25
CA LEU A 42 17.46 -8.60 11.75
C LEU A 42 17.83 -8.70 10.26
N LYS A 43 17.48 -7.69 9.46
CA LYS A 43 17.87 -7.62 8.05
C LYS A 43 19.36 -7.39 7.88
N GLU A 44 19.90 -6.44 8.61
CA GLU A 44 21.32 -6.06 8.57
C GLU A 44 22.22 -7.21 9.07
N GLU A 45 21.71 -8.02 10.00
CA GLU A 45 22.34 -9.23 10.50
C GLU A 45 22.16 -10.46 9.60
N ASP A 46 21.47 -10.34 8.46
CA ASP A 46 21.13 -11.45 7.53
C ASP A 46 20.37 -12.60 8.22
N ARG A 47 19.49 -12.27 9.17
CA ARG A 47 18.69 -13.22 9.97
C ARG A 47 17.25 -13.39 9.50
N MET A 48 16.93 -12.86 8.32
CA MET A 48 15.59 -12.98 7.73
C MET A 48 15.66 -13.84 6.48
N ASP A 49 14.90 -14.93 6.47
CA ASP A 49 14.72 -15.76 5.29
C ASP A 49 13.54 -15.24 4.46
N PHE A 50 13.82 -14.59 3.33
CA PHE A 50 12.75 -14.12 2.44
C PHE A 50 12.09 -15.25 1.62
N GLY A 51 12.61 -16.47 1.74
CA GLY A 51 12.13 -17.65 1.03
C GLY A 51 12.51 -17.65 -0.46
N PRO A 52 12.05 -18.64 -1.22
CA PRO A 52 12.34 -18.74 -2.64
C PRO A 52 11.70 -17.59 -3.43
N LYS A 53 12.31 -17.26 -4.57
CA LYS A 53 11.72 -16.34 -5.56
C LYS A 53 10.57 -17.06 -6.29
N ILE A 54 9.36 -16.57 -6.07
CA ILE A 54 8.15 -16.96 -6.77
C ILE A 54 8.13 -16.31 -8.15
N ARG A 55 7.97 -17.10 -9.21
CA ARG A 55 7.81 -16.62 -10.59
C ARG A 55 6.37 -16.18 -10.83
N ALA A 56 6.13 -15.33 -11.84
CA ALA A 56 4.79 -14.85 -12.18
C ALA A 56 3.78 -16.01 -12.35
N LYS A 57 4.15 -17.04 -13.12
CA LYS A 57 3.33 -18.25 -13.33
C LYS A 57 3.04 -19.09 -12.08
N GLU A 58 3.76 -18.85 -10.98
CA GLU A 58 3.58 -19.57 -9.70
C GLU A 58 2.64 -18.80 -8.76
N ILE A 59 2.23 -17.57 -9.12
CA ILE A 59 1.35 -16.72 -8.31
C ILE A 59 -0.03 -17.33 -8.15
N GLU A 60 -0.60 -17.98 -9.17
CA GLU A 60 -1.90 -18.65 -9.07
C GLU A 60 -1.87 -19.75 -8.00
N GLY A 61 -0.83 -20.58 -8.00
CA GLY A 61 -0.65 -21.60 -6.98
C GLY A 61 -0.50 -21.01 -5.58
N LEU A 62 0.17 -19.86 -5.45
CA LEU A 62 0.32 -19.15 -4.19
C LEU A 62 -0.99 -18.51 -3.73
N LEU A 63 -1.80 -17.98 -4.64
CA LEU A 63 -3.13 -17.45 -4.34
C LEU A 63 -4.06 -18.54 -3.78
N LEU A 64 -4.02 -19.75 -4.34
CA LEU A 64 -4.79 -20.88 -3.81
C LEU A 64 -4.37 -21.28 -2.39
N GLN A 65 -3.12 -21.02 -2.00
CA GLN A 65 -2.64 -21.26 -0.63
C GLN A 65 -3.08 -20.16 0.34
N VAL A 66 -3.04 -18.89 -0.09
CA VAL A 66 -3.36 -17.73 0.76
C VAL A 66 -4.88 -17.53 0.92
N LYS A 67 -5.66 -17.91 -0.09
CA LYS A 67 -7.11 -17.72 -0.14
C LYS A 67 -7.85 -18.25 1.10
N PRO A 68 -7.65 -19.50 1.55
CA PRO A 68 -8.37 -20.03 2.71
C PRO A 68 -8.16 -19.19 3.98
N ASP A 69 -6.95 -18.66 4.19
CA ASP A 69 -6.63 -17.86 5.36
C ASP A 69 -7.32 -16.49 5.31
N VAL A 70 -7.36 -15.86 4.13
CA VAL A 70 -8.08 -14.61 3.90
C VAL A 70 -9.59 -14.81 4.06
N ASP A 71 -10.14 -15.88 3.47
CA ASP A 71 -11.56 -16.20 3.57
C ASP A 71 -11.98 -16.45 5.03
N ALA A 72 -11.16 -17.22 5.76
CA ALA A 72 -11.39 -17.49 7.19
C ALA A 72 -11.34 -16.20 8.02
N PHE A 73 -10.36 -15.33 7.77
CA PHE A 73 -10.23 -14.06 8.47
C PHE A 73 -11.42 -13.12 8.21
N LEU A 74 -11.85 -13.01 6.96
CA LEU A 74 -12.99 -12.19 6.56
C LEU A 74 -14.34 -12.85 6.88
N GLY A 75 -14.35 -14.14 7.25
CA GLY A 75 -15.55 -14.91 7.53
C GLY A 75 -16.46 -15.03 6.31
N VAL A 76 -15.87 -15.19 5.13
CA VAL A 76 -16.57 -15.38 3.85
C VAL A 76 -16.43 -16.82 3.39
N ASN A 77 -17.46 -17.34 2.73
CA ASN A 77 -17.44 -18.64 2.09
C ASN A 77 -17.79 -18.46 0.62
N ASP A 78 -17.36 -19.40 -0.23
CA ASP A 78 -17.76 -19.49 -1.63
C ASP A 78 -17.38 -18.31 -2.53
N VAL A 79 -16.41 -17.48 -2.13
CA VAL A 79 -15.80 -16.50 -3.03
C VAL A 79 -14.90 -17.26 -4.02
N GLY A 80 -15.05 -16.97 -5.31
CA GLY A 80 -14.26 -17.59 -6.38
C GLY A 80 -12.79 -17.19 -6.33
N VAL A 81 -12.03 -17.57 -7.35
CA VAL A 81 -10.65 -17.13 -7.54
C VAL A 81 -10.64 -16.09 -8.67
N PRO A 82 -9.99 -14.92 -8.52
CA PRO A 82 -9.82 -13.98 -9.63
C PRO A 82 -8.93 -14.60 -10.72
N ASN A 83 -9.04 -14.07 -11.94
CA ASN A 83 -8.05 -14.39 -12.97
C ASN A 83 -6.69 -13.81 -12.54
N VAL A 84 -5.62 -14.58 -12.68
CA VAL A 84 -4.25 -14.10 -12.44
C VAL A 84 -3.59 -13.84 -13.78
N ASN A 85 -3.08 -12.63 -13.98
CA ASN A 85 -2.33 -12.31 -15.20
C ASN A 85 -0.82 -12.31 -14.91
N ASP A 86 -0.10 -13.18 -15.62
CA ASP A 86 1.35 -13.33 -15.53
C ASP A 86 2.05 -12.09 -16.08
N PHE A 87 2.31 -11.13 -15.19
CA PHE A 87 3.04 -9.93 -15.56
C PHE A 87 4.54 -10.11 -15.38
N ASN A 88 5.31 -9.90 -16.46
CA ASN A 88 6.77 -9.85 -16.42
C ASN A 88 7.27 -8.38 -16.47
N PRO A 89 7.55 -7.74 -15.31
CA PRO A 89 8.05 -6.37 -15.27
C PRO A 89 9.40 -6.20 -15.98
N GLN A 90 10.22 -7.25 -16.05
CA GLN A 90 11.58 -7.18 -16.60
C GLN A 90 11.56 -6.86 -18.10
N LEU A 91 10.64 -7.48 -18.85
CA LEU A 91 10.48 -7.21 -20.29
C LEU A 91 10.16 -5.74 -20.55
N TYR A 92 9.34 -5.12 -19.70
CA TYR A 92 8.98 -3.72 -19.84
C TYR A 92 10.09 -2.77 -19.41
N ILE A 93 10.80 -3.06 -18.32
CA ILE A 93 11.98 -2.27 -17.91
C ILE A 93 13.02 -2.30 -19.03
N SER A 94 13.24 -3.45 -19.67
CA SER A 94 14.12 -3.56 -20.83
C SER A 94 13.64 -2.72 -22.02
N ILE A 95 12.34 -2.76 -22.36
CA ILE A 95 11.77 -1.91 -23.43
C ILE A 95 11.93 -0.42 -23.09
N LEU A 96 11.66 -0.01 -21.85
CA LEU A 96 11.80 1.37 -21.41
C LEU A 96 13.26 1.83 -21.42
N GLY A 97 14.20 0.97 -21.03
CA GLY A 97 15.64 1.23 -21.15
C GLY A 97 16.06 1.45 -22.61
N ILE A 98 15.57 0.61 -23.53
CA ILE A 98 15.84 0.74 -24.97
C ILE A 98 15.24 2.03 -25.53
N VAL A 99 13.98 2.34 -25.21
CA VAL A 99 13.30 3.55 -25.69
C VAL A 99 13.95 4.81 -25.12
N GLY A 100 14.26 4.84 -23.82
CA GLY A 100 14.92 5.98 -23.19
C GLY A 100 16.34 6.22 -23.72
N PHE A 101 17.10 5.14 -23.94
CA PHE A 101 18.43 5.22 -24.54
C PHE A 101 18.38 5.66 -26.01
N GLY A 102 17.47 5.09 -26.80
CA GLY A 102 17.24 5.47 -28.20
C GLY A 102 16.81 6.93 -28.34
N PHE A 103 15.91 7.40 -27.46
CA PHE A 103 15.47 8.79 -27.42
C PHE A 103 16.64 9.74 -27.11
N LYS A 104 17.50 9.40 -26.14
CA LYS A 104 18.71 10.18 -25.81
C LYS A 104 19.65 10.28 -27.02
N ILE A 105 19.84 9.20 -27.77
CA ILE A 105 20.66 9.20 -28.99
C ILE A 105 20.05 10.15 -30.03
N VAL A 106 18.75 10.01 -30.33
CA VAL A 106 18.08 10.85 -31.34
C VAL A 106 18.16 12.32 -30.97
N VAL A 107 17.88 12.69 -29.71
CA VAL A 107 18.01 14.08 -29.23
C VAL A 107 19.45 14.56 -29.41
N ASN A 108 20.46 13.79 -28.98
CA ASN A 108 21.85 14.20 -29.12
C ASN A 108 22.27 14.35 -30.60
N THR A 109 21.83 13.45 -31.48
CA THR A 109 22.15 13.49 -32.91
C THR A 109 21.51 14.72 -33.57
N VAL A 110 20.22 14.97 -33.33
CA VAL A 110 19.53 16.15 -33.86
C VAL A 110 20.19 17.43 -33.34
N MET A 111 20.45 17.54 -32.04
CA MET A 111 21.10 18.71 -31.46
C MET A 111 22.50 18.95 -32.06
N SER A 112 23.26 17.88 -32.32
CA SER A 112 24.56 17.97 -32.98
C SER A 112 24.50 18.37 -34.46
N GLN A 113 23.46 17.97 -35.18
CA GLN A 113 23.32 18.25 -36.62
C GLN A 113 22.88 19.69 -36.89
N TYR A 114 22.10 20.29 -35.99
CA TYR A 114 21.50 21.61 -36.20
C TYR A 114 22.25 22.76 -35.49
N ASN A 115 23.41 22.50 -34.86
CA ASN A 115 24.22 23.52 -34.17
C ASN A 115 23.40 24.45 -33.25
N PHE A 116 22.42 23.90 -32.54
CA PHE A 116 21.69 24.67 -31.54
C PHE A 116 22.65 25.02 -30.40
N GLU A 117 23.04 26.29 -30.28
CA GLU A 117 23.64 26.82 -29.07
C GLU A 117 22.59 26.74 -27.95
N VAL A 118 22.81 25.85 -26.99
CA VAL A 118 21.84 25.48 -25.96
C VAL A 118 21.84 26.51 -24.84
N ASP A 119 21.42 27.74 -25.12
CA ASP A 119 21.13 28.74 -24.08
C ASP A 119 19.67 28.68 -23.59
N SER A 120 18.78 27.95 -24.28
CA SER A 120 17.43 27.65 -23.79
C SER A 120 17.38 26.30 -23.05
N PHE A 121 17.98 26.27 -21.86
CA PHE A 121 17.94 25.14 -20.91
C PHE A 121 16.52 24.60 -20.57
N TYR A 122 15.46 25.28 -21.02
CA TYR A 122 14.06 24.95 -20.80
C TYR A 122 13.45 23.98 -21.82
N ASP A 123 13.97 23.88 -23.05
CA ASP A 123 13.29 23.15 -24.13
C ASP A 123 13.55 21.63 -24.11
N ILE A 124 14.72 21.19 -23.66
CA ILE A 124 15.08 19.76 -23.55
C ILE A 124 14.43 19.09 -22.32
N ARG A 125 14.05 19.89 -21.32
CA ARG A 125 13.45 19.38 -20.08
C ARG A 125 12.03 18.88 -20.30
N LEU A 126 11.25 19.52 -21.18
CA LEU A 126 9.86 19.13 -21.40
C LEU A 126 9.72 17.72 -22.01
N PRO A 127 10.46 17.31 -23.07
CA PRO A 127 10.40 15.95 -23.60
C PRO A 127 10.90 14.89 -22.61
N SER A 128 11.92 15.21 -21.81
CA SER A 128 12.42 14.30 -20.77
C SER A 128 11.44 14.15 -19.60
N TYR A 129 10.73 15.22 -19.22
CA TYR A 129 9.62 15.14 -18.25
C TYR A 129 8.40 14.41 -18.81
N LEU A 130 8.07 14.57 -20.09
CA LEU A 130 6.98 13.83 -20.73
C LEU A 130 7.32 12.34 -20.85
N LEU A 131 8.56 11.99 -21.23
CA LEU A 131 9.04 10.62 -21.22
C LEU A 131 9.02 10.05 -19.80
N LEU A 132 9.49 10.79 -18.81
CA LEU A 132 9.46 10.37 -17.41
C LEU A 132 8.00 10.21 -16.92
N ALA A 133 7.09 11.13 -17.25
CA ALA A 133 5.68 11.02 -16.90
C ALA A 133 5.01 9.83 -17.59
N PHE A 134 5.35 9.55 -18.85
CA PHE A 134 4.89 8.37 -19.57
C PHE A 134 5.43 7.07 -18.96
N VAL A 135 6.73 7.04 -18.63
CA VAL A 135 7.39 5.92 -17.92
C VAL A 135 6.74 5.69 -16.56
N MET A 136 6.56 6.75 -15.77
CA MET A 136 5.93 6.69 -14.45
C MET A 136 4.46 6.28 -14.56
N GLY A 137 3.70 6.80 -15.53
CA GLY A 137 2.33 6.38 -15.79
C GLY A 137 2.24 4.90 -16.19
N ALA A 138 3.17 4.43 -17.03
CA ALA A 138 3.28 3.03 -17.40
C ALA A 138 3.71 2.12 -16.23
N ILE A 139 4.51 2.62 -15.28
CA ILE A 139 4.89 1.89 -14.05
C ILE A 139 3.72 1.87 -13.06
N ILE A 140 3.03 3.01 -12.86
CA ILE A 140 1.91 3.16 -11.93
C ILE A 140 0.74 2.26 -12.35
N ASN A 141 0.37 2.25 -13.64
CA ASN A 141 -0.63 1.32 -14.19
C ASN A 141 -0.24 -0.16 -14.10
N LYS A 142 0.93 -0.49 -13.53
CA LYS A 142 1.51 -1.83 -13.51
C LYS A 142 2.08 -2.24 -12.14
N MET A 143 1.81 -1.45 -11.10
CA MET A 143 1.95 -1.92 -9.72
C MET A 143 0.95 -3.07 -9.47
N PRO A 144 1.15 -3.90 -8.42
CA PRO A 144 0.10 -4.80 -8.00
C PRO A 144 -1.20 -4.03 -7.82
N HIS A 145 -2.24 -4.53 -8.47
CA HIS A 145 -3.57 -4.03 -8.30
C HIS A 145 -4.55 -5.09 -8.79
N PHE A 146 -5.71 -5.10 -8.18
CA PHE A 146 -6.89 -5.75 -8.68
C PHE A 146 -7.60 -4.84 -9.69
N ASP A 147 -7.82 -5.36 -10.90
CA ASP A 147 -8.55 -4.68 -11.95
C ASP A 147 -10.02 -5.13 -11.91
N ILE A 148 -10.89 -4.22 -11.48
CA ILE A 148 -12.33 -4.45 -11.27
C ILE A 148 -13.05 -4.85 -12.56
N GLU A 149 -12.71 -4.21 -13.69
CA GLU A 149 -13.40 -4.44 -14.97
C GLU A 149 -13.10 -5.84 -15.51
N THR A 150 -11.83 -6.24 -15.42
CA THR A 150 -11.36 -7.53 -15.93
C THR A 150 -11.37 -8.64 -14.90
N LYS A 151 -11.76 -8.33 -13.64
CA LYS A 151 -11.67 -9.23 -12.47
C LYS A 151 -10.31 -9.92 -12.37
N THR A 152 -9.26 -9.16 -12.67
CA THR A 152 -7.91 -9.70 -12.81
C THR A 152 -7.03 -9.18 -11.70
N MET A 153 -6.40 -10.11 -10.99
CA MET A 153 -5.38 -9.81 -10.00
C MET A 153 -4.02 -9.73 -10.71
N ARG A 154 -3.37 -8.58 -10.64
CA ARG A 154 -2.01 -8.40 -11.19
C ARG A 154 -1.02 -8.44 -10.05
N VAL A 155 -0.21 -9.49 -9.99
CA VAL A 155 0.89 -9.60 -9.01
C VAL A 155 2.13 -10.09 -9.75
N TYR A 156 3.28 -9.48 -9.48
CA TYR A 156 4.54 -9.85 -10.11
C TYR A 156 5.31 -10.86 -9.24
N GLY A 157 6.27 -11.58 -9.81
CA GLY A 157 7.14 -12.49 -9.05
C GLY A 157 8.00 -11.78 -8.00
N GLY A 158 8.55 -12.51 -7.04
CA GLY A 158 9.40 -11.97 -5.97
C GLY A 158 9.56 -12.94 -4.81
N ASP A 159 10.13 -12.47 -3.71
CA ASP A 159 10.32 -13.29 -2.51
C ASP A 159 9.00 -13.78 -1.93
N LYS A 160 8.92 -15.06 -1.57
CA LYS A 160 7.72 -15.67 -0.95
C LYS A 160 7.20 -14.83 0.21
N ALA A 161 8.08 -14.44 1.13
CA ALA A 161 7.72 -13.67 2.33
C ALA A 161 7.05 -12.31 2.00
N ASN A 162 7.42 -11.72 0.87
CA ASN A 162 6.84 -10.45 0.41
C ASN A 162 5.58 -10.65 -0.43
N ARG A 163 5.43 -11.80 -1.11
CA ARG A 163 4.33 -12.05 -2.04
C ARG A 163 3.06 -12.52 -1.38
N ILE A 164 3.15 -13.34 -0.33
CA ILE A 164 1.97 -13.81 0.41
C ILE A 164 1.12 -12.61 0.92
N PRO A 165 1.70 -11.62 1.62
CA PRO A 165 0.91 -10.47 2.09
C PRO A 165 0.33 -9.62 0.95
N ILE A 166 1.07 -9.44 -0.15
CA ILE A 166 0.58 -8.67 -1.30
C ILE A 166 -0.59 -9.41 -1.99
N ILE A 167 -0.50 -10.72 -2.15
CA ILE A 167 -1.60 -11.53 -2.71
C ILE A 167 -2.84 -11.43 -1.81
N ALA A 168 -2.67 -11.46 -0.48
CA ALA A 168 -3.77 -11.26 0.44
C ALA A 168 -4.44 -9.89 0.29
N HIS A 169 -3.65 -8.82 0.12
CA HIS A 169 -4.14 -7.46 -0.15
C HIS A 169 -5.00 -7.44 -1.41
N GLU A 170 -4.46 -7.91 -2.54
CA GLU A 170 -5.16 -7.87 -3.83
C GLU A 170 -6.38 -8.78 -3.87
N TYR A 171 -6.30 -9.96 -3.24
CA TYR A 171 -7.45 -10.86 -3.12
C TYR A 171 -8.56 -10.25 -2.26
N THR A 172 -8.22 -9.42 -1.26
CA THR A 172 -9.22 -8.70 -0.45
C THR A 172 -10.04 -7.72 -1.29
N HIS A 173 -9.41 -7.02 -2.24
CA HIS A 173 -10.13 -6.18 -3.21
C HIS A 173 -11.11 -7.01 -4.06
N TYR A 174 -10.69 -8.19 -4.53
CA TYR A 174 -11.57 -9.10 -5.25
C TYR A 174 -12.76 -9.58 -4.40
N VAL A 175 -12.52 -9.98 -3.15
CA VAL A 175 -13.57 -10.39 -2.21
C VAL A 175 -14.56 -9.26 -1.98
N SER A 176 -14.07 -8.05 -1.71
CA SER A 176 -14.89 -6.82 -1.58
C SER A 176 -15.74 -6.60 -2.82
N TYR A 177 -15.15 -6.68 -4.02
CA TYR A 177 -15.86 -6.54 -5.28
C TYR A 177 -16.95 -7.60 -5.48
N CYS A 178 -16.71 -8.86 -5.13
CA CYS A 178 -17.69 -9.94 -5.24
C CYS A 178 -18.90 -9.73 -4.31
N ILE A 179 -18.67 -9.24 -3.09
CA ILE A 179 -19.73 -9.04 -2.08
C ILE A 179 -20.50 -7.74 -2.31
N ASN A 180 -19.80 -6.67 -2.72
CA ASN A 180 -20.35 -5.31 -2.84
C ASN A 180 -21.03 -5.01 -4.18
N GLN A 181 -21.20 -6.02 -5.06
CA GLN A 181 -22.07 -5.92 -6.24
C GLN A 181 -23.57 -5.78 -5.88
N THR A 182 -23.94 -5.95 -4.61
CA THR A 182 -25.29 -5.64 -4.12
C THR A 182 -25.43 -4.14 -3.79
N PRO A 183 -26.53 -3.46 -4.17
CA PRO A 183 -26.70 -2.01 -3.97
C PRO A 183 -26.61 -1.52 -2.51
N ALA A 184 -26.80 -2.41 -1.54
CA ALA A 184 -26.86 -2.09 -0.11
C ALA A 184 -25.49 -2.01 0.60
N ASN A 185 -24.42 -2.60 0.05
CA ASN A 185 -23.17 -2.86 0.78
C ASN A 185 -21.95 -2.09 0.25
N LYS A 186 -22.15 -0.99 -0.47
CA LYS A 186 -21.04 -0.30 -1.12
C LYS A 186 -20.09 0.38 -0.12
N LEU A 187 -18.97 -0.30 0.20
CA LEU A 187 -17.68 0.31 0.56
C LEU A 187 -17.19 1.14 -0.65
N LYS A 188 -17.90 2.21 -0.97
CA LYS A 188 -17.74 2.97 -2.22
C LYS A 188 -16.58 3.97 -2.18
N GLU A 189 -15.84 3.97 -1.09
CA GLU A 189 -14.82 4.97 -0.81
C GLU A 189 -13.46 4.28 -0.75
N GLU A 190 -12.63 4.57 -1.75
CA GLU A 190 -11.30 3.98 -1.97
C GLU A 190 -10.46 3.91 -0.69
N MET A 191 -10.57 4.92 0.20
CA MET A 191 -9.89 4.94 1.49
C MET A 191 -10.26 3.74 2.38
N ALA A 192 -11.55 3.44 2.52
CA ALA A 192 -12.01 2.37 3.40
C ALA A 192 -11.68 0.98 2.82
N GLU A 193 -11.75 0.84 1.49
CA GLU A 193 -11.41 -0.39 0.79
C GLU A 193 -9.92 -0.73 0.94
N GLU A 194 -9.05 0.25 0.71
CA GLU A 194 -7.60 0.10 0.91
C GLU A 194 -7.27 -0.17 2.38
N GLY A 195 -7.95 0.50 3.31
CA GLY A 195 -7.76 0.25 4.73
C GLY A 195 -8.13 -1.18 5.15
N LEU A 196 -9.20 -1.74 4.56
CA LEU A 196 -9.56 -3.14 4.71
C LEU A 196 -8.45 -4.06 4.14
N ALA A 197 -8.01 -3.83 2.90
CA ALA A 197 -6.98 -4.64 2.24
C ALA A 197 -5.63 -4.63 3.00
N PHE A 198 -5.18 -3.46 3.48
CA PHE A 198 -3.99 -3.37 4.33
C PHE A 198 -4.15 -4.07 5.69
N GLY A 199 -5.35 -4.04 6.26
CA GLY A 199 -5.67 -4.78 7.48
C GLY A 199 -5.48 -6.29 7.30
N VAL A 200 -6.07 -6.84 6.24
CA VAL A 200 -5.92 -8.26 5.88
C VAL A 200 -4.46 -8.59 5.58
N GLN A 201 -3.76 -7.74 4.82
CA GLN A 201 -2.33 -7.91 4.53
C GLN A 201 -1.49 -8.03 5.81
N ARG A 202 -1.77 -7.20 6.82
CA ARG A 202 -1.09 -7.25 8.13
C ARG A 202 -1.38 -8.53 8.88
N TYR A 203 -2.66 -8.92 8.95
CA TYR A 203 -3.06 -10.15 9.60
C TYR A 203 -2.37 -11.37 8.96
N ILE A 204 -2.41 -11.50 7.64
CA ILE A 204 -1.79 -12.61 6.93
C ILE A 204 -0.27 -12.61 7.09
N ALA A 205 0.38 -11.44 7.02
CA ALA A 205 1.82 -11.36 7.29
C ALA A 205 2.19 -11.83 8.70
N GLN A 206 1.39 -11.45 9.70
CA GLN A 206 1.59 -11.89 11.09
C GLN A 206 1.35 -13.41 11.23
N HIS A 207 0.27 -13.91 10.63
CA HIS A 207 -0.07 -15.34 10.64
C HIS A 207 1.06 -16.21 10.08
N TYR A 208 1.58 -15.88 8.90
CA TYR A 208 2.68 -16.63 8.29
C TYR A 208 4.02 -16.42 9.02
N SER A 209 4.25 -15.23 9.58
CA SER A 209 5.43 -14.99 10.42
C SER A 209 5.43 -15.89 11.67
N GLU A 210 4.27 -16.14 12.27
CA GLU A 210 4.14 -17.01 13.44
C GLU A 210 4.22 -18.49 13.05
N GLN A 211 3.49 -18.88 12.02
CA GLN A 211 3.43 -20.27 11.56
C GLN A 211 4.78 -20.79 11.04
N GLU A 212 5.54 -19.96 10.33
CA GLU A 212 6.85 -20.31 9.76
C GLU A 212 8.02 -19.82 10.64
N GLU A 213 7.75 -19.24 11.82
CA GLU A 213 8.74 -18.64 12.71
C GLU A 213 9.70 -17.66 11.98
N ASN A 214 9.17 -16.90 11.03
CA ASN A 214 9.95 -16.12 10.08
C ASN A 214 9.55 -14.63 10.05
N PRO A 215 10.36 -13.73 10.63
CA PRO A 215 10.03 -12.30 10.66
C PRO A 215 10.07 -11.60 9.30
N ALA A 216 10.59 -12.23 8.25
CA ALA A 216 10.68 -11.65 6.91
C ALA A 216 9.31 -11.25 6.35
N PHE A 217 8.25 -11.99 6.68
CA PHE A 217 6.88 -11.69 6.26
C PHE A 217 6.40 -10.30 6.71
N LEU A 218 6.92 -9.81 7.83
CA LEU A 218 6.50 -8.54 8.43
C LEU A 218 7.25 -7.33 7.87
N TYR A 219 8.46 -7.52 7.32
CA TYR A 219 9.37 -6.42 6.98
C TYR A 219 8.75 -5.39 6.01
N ASP A 220 8.21 -5.89 4.89
CA ASP A 220 7.63 -5.03 3.85
C ASP A 220 6.20 -4.55 4.18
N VAL A 221 5.61 -5.04 5.27
CA VAL A 221 4.27 -4.63 5.76
C VAL A 221 4.37 -3.56 6.84
N VAL A 222 5.26 -3.74 7.82
CA VAL A 222 5.47 -2.79 8.92
C VAL A 222 6.06 -1.47 8.41
N ARG A 223 6.96 -1.51 7.44
CA ARG A 223 7.61 -0.30 6.90
C ARG A 223 6.61 0.72 6.31
N PRO A 224 5.71 0.34 5.37
CA PRO A 224 4.64 1.25 4.91
C PRO A 224 3.70 1.72 6.02
N SER A 225 3.50 0.93 7.07
CA SER A 225 2.70 1.29 8.24
C SER A 225 3.28 2.46 9.00
N VAL A 226 4.57 2.43 9.31
CA VAL A 226 5.27 3.57 9.94
C VAL A 226 5.20 4.83 9.07
N ILE A 227 5.37 4.72 7.74
CA ILE A 227 5.25 5.87 6.82
C ILE A 227 3.85 6.48 6.90
N SER A 228 2.82 5.63 6.87
CA SER A 228 1.41 6.06 6.87
C SER A 228 1.05 6.71 8.21
N LEU A 229 1.40 6.07 9.33
CA LEU A 229 1.21 6.60 10.67
C LEU A 229 1.90 7.95 10.87
N LYS A 230 3.17 8.10 10.47
CA LYS A 230 3.88 9.40 10.53
C LYS A 230 3.18 10.48 9.71
N THR A 231 2.68 10.11 8.53
CA THR A 231 1.99 11.06 7.64
C THR A 231 0.70 11.55 8.27
N VAL A 232 -0.13 10.62 8.78
CA VAL A 232 -1.42 10.94 9.39
C VAL A 232 -1.25 11.64 10.74
N TYR A 233 -0.27 11.24 11.57
CA TYR A 233 0.08 11.91 12.81
C TYR A 233 0.43 13.39 12.59
N LYS A 234 1.33 13.68 11.64
CA LYS A 234 1.70 15.06 11.29
C LYS A 234 0.48 15.89 10.85
N LEU A 235 -0.42 15.29 10.08
CA LEU A 235 -1.66 15.92 9.64
C LEU A 235 -2.59 16.22 10.83
N CYS A 236 -2.80 15.25 11.72
CA CYS A 236 -3.66 15.40 12.91
C CYS A 236 -3.12 16.47 13.86
N CYS A 237 -1.81 16.49 14.13
CA CYS A 237 -1.16 17.54 14.93
C CYS A 237 -1.35 18.93 14.29
N LYS A 238 -1.19 19.04 12.97
CA LYS A 238 -1.37 20.31 12.24
C LYS A 238 -2.81 20.81 12.34
N ILE A 239 -3.80 19.94 12.12
CA ILE A 239 -5.23 20.27 12.21
C ILE A 239 -5.59 20.73 13.62
N ASN A 240 -5.11 20.02 14.64
CA ASN A 240 -5.42 20.28 16.05
C ASN A 240 -4.48 21.28 16.74
N LYS A 241 -3.57 21.91 15.99
CA LYS A 241 -2.56 22.84 16.51
C LYS A 241 -1.76 22.26 17.70
N GLN A 242 -1.50 20.96 17.70
CA GLN A 242 -0.70 20.30 18.73
C GLN A 242 0.76 20.18 18.27
N PRO A 243 1.73 20.28 19.20
CA PRO A 243 3.13 20.03 18.88
C PRO A 243 3.36 18.56 18.51
N GLN A 244 4.30 18.31 17.60
CA GLN A 244 4.71 16.95 17.22
C GLN A 244 5.82 16.45 18.16
N LYS A 245 5.70 15.20 18.65
CA LYS A 245 6.74 14.52 19.41
C LYS A 245 7.88 14.10 18.48
N LYS A 246 8.99 14.85 18.51
CA LYS A 246 10.15 14.63 17.62
C LYS A 246 10.69 13.19 17.67
N GLY A 247 10.70 12.56 18.85
CA GLY A 247 11.17 11.17 19.01
C GLY A 247 10.46 10.16 18.11
N LEU A 248 9.15 10.33 17.89
CA LEU A 248 8.34 9.45 17.03
C LEU A 248 8.62 9.67 15.53
N LEU A 249 9.22 10.81 15.19
CA LEU A 249 9.49 11.17 13.79
C LEU A 249 10.88 10.73 13.32
N ASN A 250 11.73 10.24 14.22
CA ASN A 250 13.12 9.88 13.93
C ASN A 250 13.29 8.51 13.27
N VAL A 251 12.27 7.64 13.31
CA VAL A 251 12.31 6.37 12.57
C VAL A 251 12.37 6.71 11.08
N ASN A 252 13.48 6.39 10.41
CA ASN A 252 13.67 6.68 8.99
C ASN A 252 13.27 5.46 8.14
N PRO A 253 12.04 5.40 7.62
CA PRO A 253 11.69 4.36 6.68
C PRO A 253 12.39 4.68 5.36
N TYR A 254 13.49 3.99 5.05
CA TYR A 254 14.10 4.03 3.72
C TYR A 254 13.06 3.58 2.69
N SER A 255 12.45 4.53 1.96
CA SER A 255 11.53 4.22 0.87
C SER A 255 11.20 5.44 0.01
N TYR A 256 11.31 5.25 -1.31
CA TYR A 256 10.75 6.12 -2.35
C TYR A 256 9.30 5.74 -2.72
N MET A 257 8.66 4.80 -1.99
CA MET A 257 7.30 4.39 -2.32
C MET A 257 6.30 5.51 -2.05
N THR A 258 5.79 6.09 -3.13
CA THR A 258 4.66 6.99 -3.13
C THR A 258 3.36 6.19 -3.08
N VAL A 259 2.97 5.74 -1.89
CA VAL A 259 1.57 5.31 -1.68
C VAL A 259 0.69 6.56 -1.72
N ALA A 260 -0.45 6.49 -2.42
CA ALA A 260 -1.40 7.58 -2.52
C ALA A 260 -1.80 8.07 -1.12
N HIS A 261 -1.91 9.39 -0.95
CA HIS A 261 -2.16 9.98 0.37
C HIS A 261 -3.46 9.47 1.01
N GLN A 262 -4.47 9.19 0.18
CA GLN A 262 -5.78 8.72 0.61
C GLN A 262 -5.72 7.28 1.16
N HIS A 263 -4.94 6.39 0.55
CA HIS A 263 -4.81 5.00 1.01
C HIS A 263 -4.13 4.96 2.40
N LYS A 264 -3.11 5.81 2.60
CA LYS A 264 -2.45 5.97 3.90
C LYS A 264 -3.43 6.39 5.00
N ILE A 265 -4.33 7.32 4.68
CA ILE A 265 -5.35 7.83 5.61
C ILE A 265 -6.34 6.72 5.97
N GLY A 266 -6.88 6.02 4.98
CA GLY A 266 -7.83 4.92 5.19
C GLY A 266 -7.25 3.76 5.99
N PHE A 267 -6.01 3.39 5.68
CA PHE A 267 -5.28 2.39 6.43
C PHE A 267 -5.09 2.77 7.91
N VAL A 268 -4.59 3.97 8.20
CA VAL A 268 -4.41 4.41 9.60
C VAL A 268 -5.74 4.51 10.34
N ALA A 269 -6.81 4.95 9.68
CA ALA A 269 -8.14 4.97 10.29
C ALA A 269 -8.60 3.56 10.68
N CYS A 270 -8.39 2.56 9.82
CA CYS A 270 -8.71 1.18 10.15
C CYS A 270 -7.82 0.63 11.28
N MET A 271 -6.55 1.00 11.36
CA MET A 271 -5.68 0.61 12.49
C MET A 271 -6.19 1.17 13.83
N LEU A 272 -6.70 2.40 13.85
CA LEU A 272 -7.27 3.00 15.06
C LEU A 272 -8.55 2.30 15.49
N GLU A 273 -9.41 1.95 14.54
CA GLU A 273 -10.64 1.20 14.80
C GLU A 273 -10.32 -0.24 15.24
N GLU A 274 -9.30 -0.88 14.65
CA GLU A 274 -8.80 -2.20 15.04
C GLU A 274 -8.26 -2.15 16.49
N LEU A 275 -7.50 -1.12 16.85
CA LEU A 275 -6.99 -0.94 18.22
C LEU A 275 -8.13 -0.87 19.25
N ALA A 276 -9.27 -0.27 18.87
CA ALA A 276 -10.38 -0.01 19.76
C ALA A 276 -11.36 -1.16 19.89
N GLN A 277 -11.65 -1.80 18.76
CA GLN A 277 -12.69 -2.79 18.66
C GLN A 277 -12.10 -4.18 18.52
N GLY A 278 -10.94 -4.34 17.89
CA GLY A 278 -10.34 -5.62 17.51
C GLY A 278 -10.46 -5.88 16.01
N SER A 279 -9.85 -6.97 15.54
CA SER A 279 -9.76 -7.29 14.10
C SER A 279 -11.10 -7.66 13.45
N GLN A 280 -12.17 -7.88 14.22
CA GLN A 280 -13.49 -8.15 13.65
C GLN A 280 -14.06 -6.98 12.83
N ILE A 281 -13.50 -5.76 12.96
CA ILE A 281 -13.91 -4.61 12.15
C ILE A 281 -13.83 -4.91 10.65
N TYR A 282 -12.86 -5.71 10.20
CA TYR A 282 -12.65 -5.99 8.77
C TYR A 282 -13.80 -6.83 8.19
N LYS A 283 -14.23 -7.84 8.94
CA LYS A 283 -15.44 -8.62 8.62
C LYS A 283 -16.69 -7.74 8.66
N GLN A 284 -16.83 -6.89 9.68
CA GLN A 284 -17.97 -5.99 9.79
C GLN A 284 -18.04 -4.99 8.64
N MET A 285 -16.90 -4.45 8.19
CA MET A 285 -16.79 -3.52 7.07
C MET A 285 -17.28 -4.19 5.79
N LEU A 286 -16.80 -5.41 5.52
CA LEU A 286 -17.19 -6.20 4.37
C LEU A 286 -18.69 -6.56 4.38
N GLN A 287 -19.25 -6.78 5.57
CA GLN A 287 -20.67 -7.10 5.76
C GLN A 287 -21.60 -5.87 5.83
N GLY A 288 -21.05 -4.65 5.76
CA GLY A 288 -21.84 -3.41 5.89
C GLY A 288 -22.42 -3.19 7.30
N THR A 289 -21.90 -3.88 8.31
CA THR A 289 -22.36 -3.79 9.71
C THR A 289 -21.43 -2.96 10.59
N PHE A 290 -20.28 -2.55 10.05
CA PHE A 290 -19.29 -1.77 10.77
C PHE A 290 -19.85 -0.45 11.27
N LYS A 291 -19.60 -0.19 12.55
CA LYS A 291 -19.91 1.08 13.20
C LYS A 291 -18.59 1.65 13.74
N PRO A 292 -18.10 2.77 13.21
CA PRO A 292 -16.88 3.38 13.71
C PRO A 292 -17.08 3.79 15.17
N VAL A 293 -16.23 3.28 16.05
CA VAL A 293 -16.20 3.66 17.45
C VAL A 293 -15.07 4.64 17.55
N VAL A 294 -15.42 5.92 17.46
CA VAL A 294 -14.42 6.97 17.59
C VAL A 294 -13.91 6.95 19.02
N VAL A 295 -12.79 6.27 19.21
CA VAL A 295 -12.22 5.89 20.50
C VAL A 295 -11.99 7.11 21.38
N ILE A 296 -12.50 7.09 22.60
CA ILE A 296 -11.96 7.89 23.68
C ILE A 296 -11.23 6.89 24.57
N PRO A 297 -9.89 6.80 24.52
CA PRO A 297 -9.18 6.05 25.54
C PRO A 297 -9.43 6.74 26.89
N ASN A 298 -9.88 5.96 27.88
CA ASN A 298 -9.88 6.37 29.29
C ASN A 298 -8.48 6.20 29.87
#